data_AF-H0ACB4-F1
#
_entry.id   AF-H0ACB4-F1
#
_cell.length_a   1.000
_cell.length_b   1.000
_cell.length_c   1.000
_cell.angle_alpha   90.00
_cell.angle_beta   90.00
_cell.angle_gamma   90.00
#
_symmetry.space_group_name_H-M   'P 1'
#
loop_
_entity.id
_entity.type
_entity.pdbx_description
1 polymer ?
#
loop_
_entity_poly.entity_id
_entity_poly.type
_entity_poly.pdbx_seq_one_letter_code
_entity_poly.pdbx_strand_id
1 'polypeptide(L)' 'MYGKTVGFIGYVQNIEIAQEAVKMLLNGREHSTVYDYLERNHLSIRR' A
#
# COMPACT_ATOMS: atom_id res chain seq x y z
N MET A 1 -11.49 -2.08 21.15
CA MET A 1 -10.74 -2.49 19.94
C MET A 1 -9.26 -2.25 20.20
N TYR A 2 -8.49 -3.33 20.33
CA TYR A 2 -7.03 -3.29 20.52
C TYR A 2 -6.33 -3.07 19.17
N GLY A 3 -5.43 -2.07 19.09
CA GLY A 3 -4.46 -1.87 18.00
C GLY A 3 -5.03 -1.63 16.59
N LYS A 4 -5.33 -0.37 16.24
CA LYS A 4 -5.65 0.03 14.85
C LYS A 4 -4.41 0.53 14.07
N THR A 5 -3.21 0.25 14.57
CA THR A 5 -1.96 0.76 14.02
C THR A 5 -1.38 -0.21 13.02
N VAL A 6 -1.15 0.27 11.79
CA VAL A 6 -0.39 -0.43 10.76
C VAL A 6 1.00 0.19 10.70
N GLY A 7 2.05 -0.62 10.87
CA GLY A 7 3.44 -0.21 10.71
C GLY A 7 4.00 -0.71 9.38
N PHE A 8 4.91 0.05 8.78
CA PHE A 8 5.61 -0.32 7.55
C PHE A 8 7.11 -0.41 7.81
N ILE A 9 7.77 -1.40 7.19
CA ILE A 9 9.22 -1.60 7.26
C ILE A 9 9.73 -1.69 5.83
N GLY A 10 10.68 -0.82 5.46
CA GLY A 10 11.25 -0.78 4.12
C GLY A 10 11.86 0.59 3.80
N TYR A 11 12.24 0.77 2.54
CA TYR A 11 12.69 2.07 2.03
C TYR A 11 11.52 3.07 1.96
N VAL A 12 11.81 4.35 2.17
CA VAL A 12 10.80 5.43 2.21
C VAL A 12 9.88 5.40 0.99
N GLN A 13 10.45 5.23 -0.21
CA GLN A 13 9.70 5.16 -1.47
C GLN A 13 8.72 3.98 -1.51
N ASN A 14 9.13 2.82 -0.99
CA ASN A 14 8.30 1.61 -0.94
C ASN A 14 7.20 1.75 0.12
N ILE A 15 7.52 2.42 1.24
CA ILE A 15 6.57 2.70 2.33
C ILE A 15 5.44 3.60 1.83
N GLU A 16 5.73 4.64 1.04
CA GLU A 16 4.69 5.54 0.52
C GLU A 16 3.66 4.80 -0.34
N ILE A 17 4.13 3.92 -1.24
CA ILE A 17 3.28 3.09 -2.09
C ILE A 17 2.45 2.10 -1.24
N ALA A 18 3.08 1.45 -0.27
CA ALA A 18 2.39 0.52 0.63
C ALA A 18 1.34 1.23 1.49
N GLN A 19 1.64 2.45 1.97
CA GLN A 19 0.72 3.24 2.76
C GLN A 19 -0.52 3.62 1.96
N GLU A 20 -0.36 4.01 0.69
CA GLU A 20 -1.49 4.35 -0.17
C GLU A 20 -2.36 3.13 -0.48
N ALA A 21 -1.74 1.98 -0.79
CA ALA A 21 -2.48 0.73 -1.00
C ALA A 21 -3.31 0.33 0.24
N VAL A 22 -2.74 0.46 1.45
CA VAL A 22 -3.47 0.21 2.70
C VAL A 22 -4.61 1.22 2.89
N LYS A 23 -4.41 2.51 2.61
CA LYS A 23 -5.49 3.51 2.65
C LYS A 23 -6.61 3.18 1.67
N MET A 24 -6.29 2.72 0.46
CA MET A 24 -7.29 2.33 -0.53
C MET A 24 -8.16 1.19 -0.01
N LEU A 25 -7.56 0.17 0.61
CA LEU A 25 -8.29 -0.93 1.24
C LEU A 25 -9.17 -0.44 2.39
N LEU A 26 -8.64 0.41 3.28
CA LEU A 26 -9.40 0.98 4.41
C LEU A 26 -10.58 1.85 3.95
N ASN A 27 -10.46 2.49 2.79
CA ASN A 27 -11.53 3.27 2.16
C ASN A 27 -12.52 2.40 1.34
N GLY A 28 -12.39 1.07 1.37
CA GLY A 28 -13.31 0.15 0.72
C GLY A 28 -13.16 0.07 -0.80
N ARG A 29 -12.00 0.43 -1.35
CA ARG A 29 -11.73 0.20 -2.78
C ARG A 29 -11.67 -1.28 -3.09
N GLU A 30 -12.07 -1.64 -4.31
CA GLU A 30 -11.96 -3.01 -4.79
C GLU A 30 -10.51 -3.49 -4.77
N HIS A 31 -10.30 -4.73 -4.35
CA HIS A 31 -8.97 -5.33 -4.28
C HIS A 31 -8.28 -5.33 -5.66
N SER A 32 -9.03 -5.56 -6.74
CA SER A 32 -8.56 -5.45 -8.14
C SER A 32 -7.88 -4.10 -8.40
N THR A 33 -8.54 -3.00 -8.00
CA THR A 33 -8.02 -1.64 -8.15
C THR A 33 -6.76 -1.41 -7.31
N VAL A 34 -6.67 -2.02 -6.13
CA VAL A 34 -5.47 -1.94 -5.28
C VAL A 34 -4.30 -2.71 -5.91
N TYR A 35 -4.56 -3.90 -6.47
CA TYR A 35 -3.56 -4.67 -7.20
C TYR A 35 -3.07 -3.93 -8.45
N ASP A 36 -3.97 -3.35 -9.24
CA ASP A 36 -3.60 -2.55 -10.41
C ASP A 36 -2.73 -1.35 -10.03
N TYR A 37 -3.01 -0.70 -8.90
CA TYR A 37 -2.19 0.38 -8.36
C TYR A 37 -0.77 -0.12 -8.02
N LEU A 38 -0.65 -1.25 -7.32
CA LEU A 38 0.66 -1.83 -6.98
C LEU A 38 1.44 -2.25 -8.23
N GLU A 39 0.77 -2.87 -9.21
CA GLU A 39 1.39 -3.32 -10.46
C GLU A 39 1.94 -2.13 -11.27
N ARG A 40 1.19 -1.01 -11.36
CA ARG A 40 1.68 0.22 -12.00
C ARG A 40 2.90 0.80 -11.31
N ASN A 41 3.05 0.56 -10.01
CA ASN A 41 4.16 1.05 -9.20
C ASN A 41 5.28 0.01 -8.99
N HIS A 42 5.21 -1.17 -9.60
CA HIS A 42 6.16 -2.27 -9.35
C HIS A 42 7.62 -1.91 -9.66
N LEU A 43 7.85 -1.02 -10.64
CA LEU A 43 9.19 -0.52 -11.00
C LEU A 43 9.81 0.32 -9.87
N SER A 44 8.99 1.07 -9.14
CA SER A 44 9.42 1.85 -7.98
C SER A 44 9.71 0.94 -6.78
N ILE A 45 8.97 -0.17 -6.64
CA ILE A 45 9.12 -1.13 -5.53
C ILE A 45 10.39 -1.98 -5.68
N ARG A 46 10.78 -2.33 -6.92
CA ARG A 46 11.91 -3.23 -7.21
C ARG A 46 13.30 -2.61 -7.10
N ARG A 47 13.40 -1.30 -6.88
CA ARG A 47 14.69 -0.59 -6.78
C ARG A 47 15.35 -0.77 -5.42
#